data_AF-F2F9J3-F1
#
_entry.id   AF-F2F9J3-F1
#
_cell.length_a   1.000
_cell.length_b   1.000
_cell.length_c   1.000
_cell.angle_alpha   90.00
_cell.angle_beta   90.00
_cell.angle_gamma   90.00
#
_symmetry.space_group_name_H-M   'P 1'
#
loop_
_entity.id
_entity.type
_entity.pdbx_description
1 polymer ?
#
loop_
_entity_poly.entity_id
_entity_poly.type
_entity_poly.pdbx_seq_one_letter_code
_entity_poly.pdbx_strand_id
1 'polypeptide(L)' 'MLKELNQVIEYIEDHLTDDLSLESIAHYAGCSDYHFRTVFFHLSGMTIK' A
#
# COMPACT_ATOMS: atom_id res chain seq x y z
N MET A 1 7.07 -3.57 -9.84
CA MET A 1 6.51 -2.20 -9.76
C MET A 1 4.98 -2.21 -9.92
N LEU A 2 4.40 -2.26 -11.12
CA LEU A 2 2.92 -2.22 -11.29
C LEU A 2 2.19 -3.46 -10.76
N LYS A 3 2.73 -4.66 -11.02
CA LYS A 3 2.13 -5.92 -10.54
C LYS A 3 2.12 -6.00 -9.00
N GLU A 4 3.18 -5.54 -8.36
CA GLU A 4 3.28 -5.47 -6.90
C GLU A 4 2.25 -4.49 -6.33
N LEU A 5 2.07 -3.32 -6.97
CA LEU A 5 1.03 -2.39 -6.54
C LEU A 5 -0.37 -3.01 -6.67
N ASN A 6 -0.67 -3.69 -7.78
CA ASN A 6 -1.97 -4.33 -7.95
C ASN A 6 -2.25 -5.35 -6.85
N GLN A 7 -1.24 -6.13 -6.44
CA GLN A 7 -1.37 -7.07 -5.32
C GLN A 7 -1.58 -6.36 -3.98
N VAL A 8 -0.97 -5.19 -3.79
CA VAL A 8 -1.20 -4.38 -2.59
C VAL A 8 -2.59 -3.74 -2.58
N ILE A 9 -3.09 -3.31 -3.74
CA ILE A 9 -4.46 -2.79 -3.86
C ILE A 9 -5.47 -3.90 -3.58
N GLU A 10 -5.31 -5.09 -4.17
CA GLU A 10 -6.15 -6.26 -3.86
C GLU A 10 -6.14 -6.58 -2.37
N TYR A 11 -4.96 -6.56 -1.73
CA TYR A 11 -4.85 -6.78 -0.29
C TYR A 11 -5.60 -5.73 0.54
N ILE A 12 -5.51 -4.45 0.16
CA ILE A 12 -6.25 -3.37 0.83
C ILE A 12 -7.76 -3.56 0.65
N GLU A 13 -8.21 -3.91 -0.56
CA GLU A 13 -9.63 -4.15 -0.87
C GLU A 13 -10.20 -5.32 -0.05
N ASP A 14 -9.46 -6.41 0.06
CA ASP A 14 -9.86 -7.60 0.83
C ASP A 14 -9.94 -7.33 2.35
N HIS A 15 -9.29 -6.29 2.86
CA HIS A 15 -9.21 -5.95 4.30
C HIS A 15 -9.80 -4.57 4.63
N LEU A 16 -10.68 -4.02 3.77
CA LEU A 16 -11.26 -2.68 3.92
C LEU A 16 -12.01 -2.45 5.25
N THR A 17 -12.54 -3.51 5.87
CA THR A 17 -13.27 -3.46 7.15
C THR A 17 -12.39 -3.72 8.36
N ASP A 18 -11.14 -4.11 8.14
CA ASP A 18 -10.20 -4.43 9.20
C ASP A 18 -9.44 -3.19 9.64
N ASP A 19 -8.81 -3.26 10.82
CA ASP A 19 -7.93 -2.20 11.31
C ASP A 19 -6.58 -2.28 10.59
N LEU A 20 -6.56 -1.83 9.34
CA LEU A 20 -5.42 -1.94 8.43
C LEU A 20 -4.43 -0.81 8.69
N SER A 21 -3.26 -1.15 9.24
CA SER A 21 -2.17 -0.19 9.42
C SER A 21 -1.28 -0.12 8.19
N LEU A 22 -0.71 1.07 7.93
CA LEU A 22 0.33 1.27 6.91
C LEU A 22 1.53 0.35 7.08
N GLU A 23 1.87 0.02 8.32
CA GLU A 23 2.95 -0.93 8.63
C GLU A 23 2.61 -2.35 8.14
N SER A 24 1.35 -2.77 8.28
CA SER A 24 0.87 -4.07 7.78
C SER A 24 0.89 -4.11 6.25
N ILE A 25 0.48 -3.02 5.60
CA ILE A 25 0.50 -2.89 4.13
C ILE A 25 1.95 -2.91 3.62
N ALA A 26 2.85 -2.15 4.24
CA ALA A 26 4.26 -2.11 3.87
C ALA A 26 4.94 -3.46 4.06
N HIS A 27 4.63 -4.15 5.17
CA HIS A 27 5.09 -5.51 5.43
C HIS A 27 4.61 -6.49 4.35
N TYR A 28 3.33 -6.45 4.01
CA TYR A 28 2.75 -7.27 2.93
C TYR A 28 3.40 -6.97 1.57
N ALA A 29 3.61 -5.69 1.26
CA ALA A 29 4.27 -5.22 0.05
C ALA A 29 5.78 -5.56 0.00
N GLY A 30 6.36 -6.07 1.09
CA GLY A 30 7.79 -6.37 1.19
C GLY A 30 8.68 -5.13 1.08
N CYS A 31 8.17 -3.95 1.45
CA CYS A 31 8.90 -2.68 1.37
C CYS A 31 8.77 -1.86 2.65
N SER A 32 9.57 -0.80 2.76
CA SER A 32 9.42 0.13 3.89
C SER A 32 8.17 1.00 3.70
N ASP A 33 7.59 1.47 4.81
CA ASP A 33 6.48 2.43 4.81
C ASP A 33 6.79 3.66 3.92
N TYR A 34 8.02 4.18 4.00
CA TYR A 34 8.48 5.28 3.16
C TYR A 34 8.43 4.94 1.67
N HIS A 35 8.88 3.74 1.28
CA HIS A 35 8.84 3.30 -0.12
C HIS A 35 7.40 3.14 -0.60
N PHE A 36 6.53 2.53 0.21
CA PHE A 36 5.12 2.37 -0.10
C PHE A 36 4.44 3.72 -0.32
N ARG A 37 4.60 4.69 0.60
CA ARG A 37 4.06 6.04 0.46
C ARG A 37 4.56 6.76 -0.79
N THR A 38 5.84 6.59 -1.11
CA THR A 38 6.45 7.18 -2.31
C THR A 38 5.80 6.63 -3.57
N VAL A 39 5.67 5.31 -3.69
CA VAL A 39 5.06 4.66 -4.85
C VAL A 39 3.59 5.01 -4.97
N PHE A 40 2.84 4.95 -3.86
CA PHE A 40 1.43 5.33 -3.83
C PHE A 40 1.22 6.78 -4.30
N PHE A 41 2.04 7.72 -3.82
CA PHE A 41 1.96 9.13 -4.23
C PHE A 41 2.24 9.31 -5.71
N HIS A 42 3.29 8.67 -6.24
CA HIS A 42 3.63 8.78 -7.67
C HIS A 42 2.54 8.23 -8.59
N LEU A 43 1.73 7.26 -8.12
CA LEU A 43 0.71 6.59 -8.93
C LEU A 43 -0.69 7.17 -8.77
N SER A 44 -1.06 7.62 -7.57
CA SER A 44 -2.39 8.17 -7.28
C SER A 44 -2.44 9.71 -7.28
N GLY A 45 -1.29 10.38 -7.15
CA GLY A 45 -1.22 11.82 -6.86
C GLY A 45 -1.70 12.20 -5.45
N MET A 46 -2.00 11.22 -4.59
CA MET A 46 -2.52 11.41 -3.24
C MET A 46 -1.52 10.92 -2.19
N THR A 47 -1.55 11.51 -0.99
CA THR A 47 -0.78 11.02 0.15
C THR A 47 -1.67 10.21 1.07
N ILE A 48 -1.15 9.09 1.59
CA ILE A 48 -1.75 8.36 2.71
C ILE A 48 -1.07 8.87 3.98
N LYS A 49 -1.86 9.16 5.03
CA LYS A 49 -1.37 9.55 6.35
C LYS A 49 -1.32 8.36 7.27
#